data_AF-A0A3D1ZXP5-F1
#
_entry.id   AF-A0A3D1ZXP5-F1
#
_cell.length_a   1.000
_cell.length_b   1.000
_cell.length_c   1.000
_cell.angle_alpha   90.00
_cell.angle_beta   90.00
_cell.angle_gamma   90.00
#
_symmetry.space_group_name_H-M   'P 1'
#
loop_
_entity.id
_entity.type
_entity.pdbx_description
1 polymer ?
#
loop_
_entity_poly.entity_id
_entity_poly.type
_entity_poly.pdbx_seq_one_letter_code
_entity_poly.pdbx_strand_id
1 'polypeptide(L)'
;MKRYFATALMALALTGCSSLTDLEFPGVHKMDVQQGNIITDDMVDLLRLGLTRDQVQYVMGTPLIVDTFNDSHWDYVYQLKQGNGTLTEAKLRVVFVNDRVSEIQR
;
A
#
# COMPACT_ATOMS: atom_id res chain seq x y z
N MET A 1 -50.28 -30.87 15.19
CA MET A 1 -50.01 -29.50 14.67
C MET A 1 -48.99 -28.73 15.51
N LYS A 2 -49.16 -28.59 16.83
CA LYS A 2 -48.23 -27.84 17.73
C LYS A 2 -46.76 -28.32 17.70
N ARG A 3 -46.53 -29.62 17.53
CA ARG A 3 -45.19 -30.23 17.42
C ARG A 3 -44.46 -29.86 16.12
N TYR A 4 -45.18 -29.79 15.00
CA TYR A 4 -44.62 -29.38 13.71
C TYR A 4 -44.26 -27.89 13.70
N PHE A 5 -45.04 -27.08 14.43
CA PHE A 5 -44.77 -25.66 14.61
C PHE A 5 -43.48 -25.42 15.43
N ALA A 6 -43.28 -26.22 16.48
CA ALA A 6 -42.07 -26.15 17.30
C ALA A 6 -40.82 -26.59 16.52
N THR A 7 -40.91 -27.65 15.70
CA THR A 7 -39.79 -28.10 14.87
C THR A 7 -39.45 -27.10 13.77
N ALA A 8 -40.45 -26.44 13.18
CA ALA A 8 -40.22 -25.39 12.18
C ALA A 8 -39.55 -24.13 12.78
N LEU A 9 -39.96 -23.74 13.98
CA LEU A 9 -39.37 -22.60 14.70
C LEU A 9 -37.91 -22.86 15.09
N MET A 10 -37.60 -24.10 15.50
CA MET A 10 -36.24 -24.50 15.83
C MET A 10 -35.35 -24.56 14.57
N ALA A 11 -35.87 -25.05 13.44
CA ALA A 11 -35.13 -25.03 12.17
C ALA A 11 -34.80 -23.60 11.70
N LEU A 12 -35.71 -22.64 11.88
CA LEU A 12 -35.47 -21.22 11.57
C LEU A 12 -34.42 -20.57 12.50
N ALA A 13 -34.32 -21.02 13.75
CA ALA A 13 -33.34 -20.50 14.70
C ALA A 13 -31.90 -20.93 14.36
N LEU A 14 -31.72 -22.08 13.69
CA LEU A 14 -30.39 -22.57 13.28
C LEU A 14 -29.84 -21.88 12.02
N THR A 15 -30.66 -21.18 11.23
CA THR A 15 -30.20 -20.48 10.01
C THR A 15 -29.60 -19.09 10.27
N GLY A 16 -29.46 -18.67 11.54
CA GLY A 16 -28.98 -17.32 11.91
C GLY A 16 -27.45 -17.09 11.88
N CYS A 17 -26.64 -18.12 11.64
CA CYS A 17 -25.16 -18.00 11.68
C CYS A 17 -24.49 -17.81 10.31
N SER A 18 -25.23 -17.84 9.20
CA SER A 18 -24.64 -17.77 7.85
C SER A 18 -24.41 -16.35 7.32
N SER A 19 -24.96 -15.32 7.95
CA SER A 19 -24.80 -13.91 7.53
C SER A 19 -23.63 -13.17 8.19
N LEU A 20 -22.74 -13.88 8.91
CA LEU A 20 -21.57 -13.31 9.58
C LEU A 20 -20.28 -13.40 8.76
N THR A 21 -20.36 -13.66 7.45
CA THR A 21 -19.18 -13.70 6.58
C THR A 21 -18.56 -12.34 6.32
N ASP A 22 -19.35 -11.26 6.44
CA ASP A 22 -18.85 -9.87 6.31
C ASP A 22 -18.60 -9.19 7.67
N LEU A 23 -18.65 -9.95 8.77
CA LEU A 23 -18.23 -9.44 10.06
C LEU A 23 -16.69 -9.48 10.10
N GLU A 24 -16.06 -8.37 9.70
CA GLU A 24 -14.69 -8.10 10.15
C GLU A 24 -14.62 -8.39 11.65
N PHE A 25 -13.88 -9.44 12.01
CA PHE A 25 -13.81 -9.96 13.37
C PHE A 25 -13.54 -8.80 14.34
N PRO A 26 -14.43 -8.53 15.32
CA PRO A 26 -14.24 -7.40 16.21
C PRO A 26 -13.02 -7.66 17.08
N GLY A 27 -11.95 -6.89 16.85
CA GLY A 27 -10.88 -6.72 17.83
C GLY A 27 -9.62 -7.58 17.67
N VAL A 28 -9.31 -8.13 16.49
CA VAL A 28 -7.94 -8.64 16.26
C VAL A 28 -7.02 -7.46 15.93
N HIS A 29 -6.00 -7.24 16.75
CA HIS A 29 -4.97 -6.25 16.46
C HIS A 29 -4.28 -6.59 15.14
N LYS A 30 -4.45 -5.73 14.14
CA LYS A 30 -3.70 -5.77 12.89
C LYS A 30 -2.43 -4.94 13.09
N MET A 31 -1.28 -5.49 12.72
CA MET A 31 -0.02 -4.74 12.74
C MET A 31 0.01 -3.74 11.59
N ASP A 32 0.72 -2.64 11.80
CA ASP A 32 0.99 -1.68 10.74
C ASP A 32 1.91 -2.32 9.70
N VAL A 33 1.54 -2.19 8.43
CA VAL A 33 2.28 -2.74 7.30
C VAL A 33 2.86 -1.59 6.49
N GLN A 34 4.19 -1.53 6.44
CA GLN A 34 4.93 -0.60 5.59
C GLN A 34 5.39 -1.33 4.32
N GLN A 35 5.17 -0.72 3.17
CA GLN A 35 5.54 -1.25 1.87
C GLN A 35 6.19 -0.17 1.01
N GLY A 36 7.17 -0.57 0.22
CA GLY A 36 7.82 0.32 -0.72
C GLY A 36 9.09 1.01 -0.20
N ASN A 37 9.49 2.08 -0.86
CA ASN A 37 10.65 2.89 -0.51
C ASN A 37 10.23 3.97 0.49
N ILE A 38 10.96 4.13 1.60
CA ILE A 38 10.71 5.26 2.50
C ILE A 38 11.03 6.57 1.77
N ILE A 39 10.09 7.51 1.79
CA ILE A 39 10.24 8.83 1.18
C ILE A 39 10.02 9.85 2.29
N THR A 40 11.08 10.57 2.67
CA THR A 40 11.00 11.69 3.61
C THR A 40 11.15 13.01 2.86
N ASP A 41 10.59 14.10 3.40
CA ASP A 41 10.74 15.43 2.79
C ASP A 41 12.22 15.84 2.70
N ASP A 42 13.05 15.51 3.70
CA ASP A 42 14.49 15.76 3.68
C ASP A 42 15.20 15.06 2.49
N MET A 43 14.81 13.83 2.16
CA MET A 43 15.36 13.10 1.01
C MET A 43 14.95 13.77 -0.31
N VAL A 44 13.70 14.21 -0.41
CA VAL A 44 13.19 14.90 -1.59
C VAL A 44 13.87 16.26 -1.77
N ASP A 45 14.15 16.99 -0.69
CA ASP A 45 14.85 18.28 -0.73
C ASP A 45 16.32 18.15 -1.18
N LEU A 46 16.92 16.99 -0.97
CA LEU A 46 18.27 16.66 -1.46
C LEU A 46 18.27 16.29 -2.95
N LEU A 47 17.13 15.90 -3.53
CA LEU A 47 17.02 15.64 -4.95
C LEU A 47 17.09 16.94 -5.75
N ARG A 48 17.97 16.96 -6.75
CA ARG A 48 18.20 18.11 -7.62
C ARG A 48 18.29 17.67 -9.07
N LEU A 49 17.94 18.58 -9.97
CA LEU A 49 18.16 18.38 -11.40
C LEU A 49 19.65 18.20 -11.69
N GLY A 50 19.97 17.33 -12.64
CA GLY A 50 21.33 17.04 -13.08
C GLY A 50 22.08 15.98 -12.27
N LEU A 51 21.53 15.48 -11.15
CA LEU A 51 22.11 14.36 -10.40
C LEU A 51 22.21 13.10 -11.26
N THR A 52 23.25 12.31 -11.07
CA THR A 52 23.37 10.99 -11.72
C THR A 52 22.50 9.96 -11.02
N ARG A 53 22.22 8.84 -11.70
CA ARG A 53 21.50 7.69 -11.12
C ARG A 53 22.10 7.22 -9.80
N ASP A 54 23.42 7.09 -9.72
CA ASP A 54 24.11 6.68 -8.48
C ASP A 54 23.91 7.67 -7.33
N GLN A 55 23.89 8.97 -7.64
CA GLN A 55 23.63 10.02 -6.65
C GLN A 55 22.18 9.99 -6.18
N VAL A 56 21.23 9.77 -7.10
CA VAL A 56 19.82 9.58 -6.74
C VAL A 56 19.66 8.35 -5.86
N GLN A 57 20.30 7.23 -6.21
CA GLN A 57 20.29 6.02 -5.41
C GLN A 57 20.93 6.21 -4.03
N TYR A 58 21.97 7.05 -3.92
CA TYR A 58 22.57 7.39 -2.64
C TYR A 58 21.60 8.17 -1.72
N VAL A 59 20.81 9.07 -2.30
CA VAL A 59 19.84 9.90 -1.56
C VAL A 59 18.56 9.12 -1.23
N MET A 60 17.98 8.47 -2.24
CA MET A 60 16.65 7.85 -2.18
C MET A 60 16.68 6.34 -1.90
N GLY A 61 17.85 5.72 -1.94
CA GLY A 61 18.01 4.28 -1.96
C GLY A 61 17.70 3.65 -3.32
N THR A 62 17.82 2.33 -3.37
CA THR A 62 17.50 1.54 -4.57
C THR A 62 15.98 1.53 -4.80
N PRO A 63 15.50 1.95 -5.97
CA PRO A 63 14.08 1.84 -6.30
C PRO A 63 13.67 0.37 -6.27
N LEU A 64 12.55 0.05 -5.63
CA LEU A 64 12.03 -1.32 -5.57
C LEU A 64 11.38 -1.76 -6.89
N ILE A 65 10.98 -0.78 -7.71
CA ILE A 65 10.36 -0.98 -9.01
C ILE A 65 11.26 -0.30 -10.05
N VAL A 66 11.91 -1.12 -10.88
CA VAL A 66 12.62 -0.66 -12.06
C VAL A 66 11.88 -1.21 -13.27
N ASP A 67 11.41 -0.33 -14.14
CA ASP A 67 10.76 -0.75 -15.38
C ASP A 67 11.79 -1.39 -16.32
N THR A 68 11.64 -2.69 -16.57
CA THR A 68 12.54 -3.45 -17.45
C THR A 68 12.44 -3.04 -18.92
N PHE A 69 11.33 -2.40 -19.32
CA PHE A 69 11.09 -1.96 -20.69
C PHE A 69 11.55 -0.53 -20.93
N ASN A 70 11.61 0.30 -19.88
CA ASN A 70 11.97 1.71 -20.00
C ASN A 70 12.77 2.21 -18.79
N ASP A 71 14.09 2.22 -18.93
CA ASP A 71 15.00 2.73 -17.90
C ASP A 71 15.06 4.27 -17.83
N SER A 72 14.22 5.02 -18.56
CA SER A 72 14.26 6.49 -18.50
C SER A 72 13.75 7.08 -17.18
N HIS A 73 13.13 6.30 -16.29
CA HIS A 73 12.61 6.83 -15.04
C HIS A 73 12.66 5.78 -13.93
N TRP A 74 12.71 6.26 -12.68
CA TRP A 74 12.56 5.44 -11.48
C TRP A 74 11.35 5.91 -10.69
N ASP A 75 10.55 4.95 -10.24
CA ASP A 75 9.37 5.18 -9.43
C ASP A 75 9.61 4.73 -7.99
N TYR A 76 9.52 5.68 -7.06
CA TYR A 76 9.54 5.44 -5.62
C TYR A 76 8.11 5.50 -5.11
N VAL A 77 7.65 4.41 -4.52
CA VAL A 77 6.31 4.31 -3.94
C VAL A 77 6.45 3.89 -2.49
N TYR A 78 5.75 4.57 -1.59
CA TYR A 78 5.61 4.24 -0.18
C TYR A 78 4.15 4.04 0.17
N GLN A 79 3.85 3.02 0.95
CA GLN A 79 2.54 2.78 1.54
C GLN A 79 2.69 2.39 3.01
N LEU A 80 1.94 3.06 3.88
CA LEU A 80 1.76 2.67 5.27
C LEU A 80 0.28 2.34 5.47
N LYS A 81 -0.01 1.06 5.67
CA LYS A 81 -1.34 0.58 6.04
C LYS A 81 -1.37 0.33 7.54
N GLN A 82 -2.04 1.20 8.27
CA GLN A 82 -2.20 1.08 9.71
C GLN A 82 -3.23 -0.02 10.05
N GLY A 83 -3.10 -0.61 11.24
CA GLY A 83 -3.98 -1.68 11.71
C GLY A 83 -5.47 -1.33 11.75
N ASN A 84 -5.78 -0.03 11.91
CA ASN A 84 -7.13 0.52 11.88
C ASN A 84 -7.69 0.71 10.44
N GLY A 85 -6.91 0.38 9.41
CA GLY A 85 -7.29 0.53 8.00
C GLY A 85 -6.89 1.87 7.36
N THR A 86 -6.32 2.82 8.11
CA THR A 86 -5.79 4.07 7.54
C THR A 86 -4.65 3.77 6.59
N LEU A 87 -4.71 4.31 5.38
CA LEU A 87 -3.69 4.16 4.35
C LEU A 87 -3.02 5.53 4.11
N THR A 88 -1.71 5.57 4.23
CA THR A 88 -0.89 6.72 3.83
C THR A 88 -0.05 6.29 2.64
N GLU A 89 -0.08 7.06 1.56
CA GLU A 89 0.72 6.80 0.36
C GLU A 89 1.61 8.00 0.05
N ALA A 90 2.81 7.74 -0.46
CA ALA A 90 3.64 8.73 -1.12
C ALA A 90 4.20 8.12 -2.41
N LYS A 91 4.25 8.93 -3.47
CA LYS A 91 4.79 8.54 -4.77
C LYS A 91 5.75 9.62 -5.23
N LEU A 92 6.82 9.21 -5.87
CA LEU A 92 7.79 10.10 -6.48
C LEU A 92 8.36 9.43 -7.72
N ARG A 93 8.28 10.12 -8.85
CA ARG A 93 8.88 9.70 -10.11
C ARG A 93 10.05 10.59 -10.45
N VAL A 94 11.20 9.99 -10.70
CA VAL A 94 12.41 10.67 -11.12
C VAL A 94 12.70 10.29 -12.56
N VAL A 95 12.72 11.28 -13.46
CA VAL A 95 12.98 11.06 -14.89
C VAL A 95 14.43 11.42 -15.20
N PHE A 96 15.05 10.58 -16.04
CA PHE A 96 16.43 10.68 -16.46
C PHE A 96 16.54 10.92 -17.96
N VAL A 97 17.42 11.85 -18.34
CA VAL A 97 17.84 12.08 -19.72
C VAL A 97 19.37 12.14 -19.73
N ASN A 98 20.02 11.34 -20.57
CA ASN A 98 21.49 11.18 -20.60
C ASN A 98 22.07 10.85 -19.20
N ASP A 99 21.45 9.92 -18.49
CA ASP A 99 21.81 9.47 -17.13
C ASP A 99 21.84 10.56 -16.05
N ARG A 100 21.08 11.64 -16.27
CA ARG A 100 20.92 12.73 -15.31
C ARG A 100 19.46 13.07 -15.09
N VAL A 101 19.13 13.46 -13.86
CA VAL A 101 17.77 13.89 -13.49
C VAL A 101 17.35 15.09 -14.34
N SER A 102 16.27 14.92 -15.10
CA SER A 102 15.66 15.98 -15.90
C SER A 102 14.37 16.51 -15.28
N GLU A 103 13.64 15.66 -14.56
CA GLU A 103 12.33 16.00 -14.00
C GLU A 103 12.06 15.17 -12.74
N ILE A 104 11.33 15.77 -11.80
CA ILE A 104 10.89 15.15 -10.55
C ILE A 104 9.39 15.40 -10.41
N GLN A 105 8.59 14.34 -10.34
CA GLN A 105 7.13 14.39 -10.19
C GLN A 105 6.73 13.78 -8.85
N ARG A 106 5.88 14.48 -8.08
CA ARG A 106 5.36 14.06 -6.77
C ARG A 106 3.87 13.75 -6.83
#